data_AF-L2GUK8-F1
#
_entry.id   AF-L2GUK8-F1
#
_cell.length_a   1.000
_cell.length_b   1.000
_cell.length_c   1.000
_cell.angle_alpha   90.00
_cell.angle_beta   90.00
_cell.angle_gamma   90.00
#
_symmetry.space_group_name_H-M   'P 1'
#
loop_
_entity.id
_entity.type
_entity.pdbx_description
1 polymer ?
#
loop_
_entity_poly.entity_id
_entity_poly.type
_entity_poly.pdbx_seq_one_letter_code
_entity_poly.pdbx_strand_id
1 'polypeptide(L)'
;VHSHLIQAIKDLLYPTLEEVKRTNKRKKLIPDPNGFFIRVKCASCDAQTVCYSHTQNKKLCGECNAPIWYPTGGFGKLAENCAWANIRRTIN
;
A
#
# COMPACT_ATOMS: atom_id res chain seq x y z
N VAL A 1 -16.71 -14.38 44.73
CA VAL A 1 -16.44 -15.18 43.51
C VAL A 1 -16.57 -14.38 42.20
N HIS A 2 -16.28 -13.08 42.19
CA HIS A 2 -16.14 -12.34 40.92
C HIS A 2 -14.77 -11.67 40.88
N SER A 3 -13.79 -12.48 40.46
CA SER A 3 -12.51 -12.02 39.95
C SER A 3 -12.74 -11.33 38.59
N HIS A 4 -13.32 -10.14 38.59
CA HIS A 4 -13.27 -9.29 37.41
C HIS A 4 -11.91 -8.60 37.41
N LEU A 5 -10.99 -9.25 36.70
CA LEU A 5 -9.70 -8.72 36.28
C LEU A 5 -9.86 -7.25 35.88
N ILE A 6 -9.11 -6.39 36.56
CA ILE A 6 -8.91 -4.99 36.19
C ILE A 6 -8.36 -5.01 34.76
N GLN A 7 -9.24 -4.77 33.79
CA GLN A 7 -8.84 -4.61 32.41
C GLN A 7 -8.04 -3.31 32.38
N ALA A 8 -6.75 -3.41 32.05
CA ALA A 8 -5.87 -2.24 31.93
C ALA A 8 -6.60 -1.18 31.10
N ILE A 9 -6.73 0.04 31.64
CA ILE A 9 -7.45 1.14 31.01
C ILE A 9 -6.78 1.39 29.66
N LYS A 10 -7.46 0.97 28.59
CA LYS A 10 -6.98 1.13 27.23
C LYS A 10 -7.31 2.53 26.76
N ASP A 11 -6.29 3.33 26.47
CA ASP A 11 -6.48 4.64 25.86
C ASP A 11 -6.99 4.49 24.42
N LEU A 12 -8.15 5.07 24.13
CA LEU A 12 -8.80 5.05 22.82
C LEU A 12 -8.51 6.31 22.01
N LEU A 13 -8.12 7.41 22.66
CA LEU A 13 -7.88 8.70 21.99
C LEU A 13 -6.49 8.74 21.35
N TYR A 14 -5.51 8.08 21.97
CA TYR A 14 -4.12 8.07 21.51
C TYR A 14 -3.60 6.64 21.28
N PRO A 15 -4.17 5.90 20.31
CA PRO A 15 -3.71 4.56 20.00
C PRO A 15 -2.27 4.57 19.49
N THR A 16 -1.52 3.52 19.80
CA THR A 16 -0.15 3.35 19.29
C THR A 16 -0.13 3.06 17.78
N LEU A 17 0.97 3.35 17.10
CA LEU A 17 1.11 3.11 15.65
C LEU A 17 0.87 1.64 15.26
N GLU A 18 1.32 0.71 16.11
CA GLU A 18 1.13 -0.73 15.88
C GLU A 18 -0.35 -1.14 15.99
N GLU A 19 -1.10 -0.53 16.91
CA GLU A 19 -2.54 -0.75 17.02
C GLU A 19 -3.29 -0.20 15.81
N VAL A 20 -2.90 0.98 15.31
CA VAL A 20 -3.50 1.57 14.11
C VAL A 20 -3.24 0.69 12.88
N LYS A 21 -2.02 0.16 12.71
CA LYS A 21 -1.66 -0.75 11.60
C LYS A 21 -2.44 -2.06 11.63
N ARG A 22 -2.66 -2.63 12.83
CA ARG A 22 -3.43 -3.88 12.99
C ARG A 22 -4.93 -3.68 12.75
N THR A 23 -5.43 -2.46 12.96
CA THR A 23 -6.86 -2.15 12.83
C THR A 23 -7.27 -2.05 11.36
N ASN A 24 -8.47 -2.56 11.04
CA ASN A 24 -9.04 -2.42 9.70
C ASN A 24 -9.17 -0.94 9.30
N LYS A 25 -8.86 -0.61 8.04
CA LYS A 25 -8.89 0.77 7.50
C LYS A 25 -10.16 1.58 7.80
N ARG A 26 -11.34 0.93 7.89
CA ARG A 26 -12.62 1.59 8.21
C ARG A 26 -12.87 1.80 9.71
N LYS A 27 -12.13 1.09 10.57
CA LYS A 27 -12.29 1.09 12.03
C LYS A 27 -11.16 1.81 12.77
N LYS A 28 -10.19 2.37 12.03
CA LYS A 28 -9.17 3.25 12.60
C LYS A 28 -9.84 4.50 13.17
N LEU A 29 -9.23 5.11 14.19
CA LEU A 29 -9.70 6.37 14.78
C LEU A 29 -9.93 7.45 13.69
N ILE A 30 -8.98 7.53 12.75
CA ILE A 30 -9.10 8.33 11.54
C ILE A 30 -9.01 7.37 10.34
N PRO A 31 -10.02 7.31 9.46
CA PRO A 31 -9.98 6.45 8.28
C PRO A 31 -8.96 6.94 7.23
N ASP A 32 -8.00 6.09 6.89
CA ASP A 32 -7.04 6.31 5.80
C ASP A 32 -7.04 5.15 4.78
N PRO A 33 -6.84 5.43 3.47
CA PRO A 33 -6.71 4.38 2.47
C PRO A 33 -5.36 3.67 2.57
N ASN A 34 -5.37 2.33 2.50
CA ASN A 34 -4.13 1.52 2.44
C ASN A 34 -3.45 1.54 1.05
N GLY A 35 -4.10 2.11 0.04
CA GLY A 35 -3.60 2.14 -1.34
C GLY A 35 -2.75 3.37 -1.62
N PHE A 36 -1.77 3.24 -2.51
CA PHE A 36 -0.81 4.29 -2.83
C PHE A 36 -0.35 4.20 -4.28
N PHE A 37 0.20 5.30 -4.79
CA PHE A 37 0.84 5.34 -6.10
C PHE A 37 2.31 4.97 -5.98
N ILE A 38 2.78 4.18 -6.94
CA ILE A 38 4.14 3.68 -7.04
C ILE A 38 4.72 4.07 -8.38
N ARG A 39 6.04 4.25 -8.40
CA ARG A 39 6.82 4.42 -9.61
C ARG A 39 7.43 3.07 -9.97
N VAL A 40 7.09 2.53 -11.13
CA VAL A 40 7.61 1.26 -11.64
C VAL A 40 8.63 1.55 -12.74
N LYS A 41 9.84 1.03 -12.59
CA LYS A 41 10.90 1.08 -13.58
C LYS A 41 10.84 -0.18 -14.44
N CYS A 42 10.74 0.01 -15.75
CA CYS A 42 10.71 -1.10 -16.72
C CYS A 42 12.10 -1.73 -16.88
N ALA A 43 12.15 -3.06 -17.00
CA ALA A 43 13.40 -3.79 -17.22
C ALA A 43 14.00 -3.57 -18.62
N SER A 44 13.17 -3.32 -19.65
CA SER A 44 13.62 -3.30 -21.05
C SER A 44 14.08 -1.94 -21.55
N CYS A 45 13.54 -0.84 -21.01
CA CYS A 45 13.80 0.52 -21.49
C CYS A 45 14.15 1.51 -20.37
N ASP A 46 14.23 1.05 -19.11
CA ASP A 46 14.45 1.88 -17.92
C ASP A 46 13.45 3.03 -17.68
N ALA A 47 12.45 3.20 -18.55
CA ALA A 47 11.40 4.18 -18.41
C ALA A 47 10.58 3.94 -17.13
N GLN A 48 10.13 5.04 -16.54
CA GLN A 48 9.40 5.04 -15.27
C GLN A 48 7.93 5.37 -15.49
N THR A 49 7.05 4.46 -15.09
CA THR A 49 5.60 4.64 -15.17
C THR A 49 4.99 4.71 -13.78
N VAL A 50 4.06 5.65 -13.56
CA VAL A 50 3.28 5.71 -12.32
C VAL A 50 2.12 4.72 -12.38
N CYS A 51 2.06 3.81 -11.42
CA CYS A 51 1.01 2.80 -11.28
C CYS A 51 0.36 2.90 -9.90
N TYR A 52 -0.88 2.45 -9.77
CA TYR A 52 -1.53 2.31 -8.47
C TYR A 52 -1.25 0.91 -7.88
N SER A 53 -1.04 0.79 -6.58
CA SER A 53 -0.64 -0.47 -5.95
C SER A 53 -1.66 -1.62 -6.10
N HIS A 54 -2.95 -1.30 -6.20
CA HIS A 54 -4.05 -2.29 -6.36
C HIS A 54 -4.74 -2.13 -7.72
N THR A 55 -3.95 -1.94 -8.78
CA THR A 55 -4.48 -1.75 -10.13
C THR A 55 -5.23 -3.00 -10.62
N GLN A 56 -6.43 -2.81 -11.16
CA GLN A 56 -7.28 -3.89 -11.72
C GLN A 56 -6.90 -4.32 -13.14
N ASN A 57 -6.26 -3.43 -13.90
CA ASN A 57 -5.82 -3.69 -15.28
C ASN A 57 -4.33 -4.02 -15.33
N LYS A 58 -3.94 -4.86 -16.29
CA LYS A 58 -2.53 -5.05 -16.66
C LYS A 58 -1.94 -3.71 -17.11
N LYS A 59 -0.77 -3.34 -16.59
CA LYS A 59 -0.07 -2.12 -17.01
C LYS A 59 1.09 -2.48 -17.93
N LEU A 60 1.16 -1.74 -19.03
CA LEU A 60 2.24 -1.80 -20.00
C LEU A 60 3.12 -0.57 -19.83
N CYS A 61 4.40 -0.70 -20.17
CA CYS A 61 5.31 0.44 -20.29
C CYS A 61 4.85 1.34 -21.45
N GLY A 62 4.96 2.66 -21.28
CA GLY A 62 4.56 3.62 -22.32
C GLY A 62 5.48 3.63 -23.55
N GLU A 63 6.74 3.22 -23.41
CA GLU A 63 7.73 3.27 -24.50
C GLU A 63 7.87 1.93 -25.21
N CYS A 64 8.12 0.84 -24.49
CA CYS A 64 8.38 -0.47 -25.10
C CYS A 64 7.15 -1.39 -25.12
N ASN A 65 5.98 -0.95 -24.62
CA ASN A 65 4.76 -1.76 -24.47
C ASN A 65 4.94 -3.09 -23.70
N ALA A 66 6.09 -3.30 -23.04
CA ALA A 66 6.33 -4.48 -22.23
C ALA A 66 5.43 -4.48 -20.99
N PRO A 67 4.96 -5.65 -20.54
CA PRO A 67 4.16 -5.75 -19.32
C PRO A 67 5.02 -5.40 -18.11
N ILE A 68 4.56 -4.45 -17.29
CA ILE A 68 5.24 -4.04 -16.05
C ILE A 68 4.49 -4.48 -14.80
N TRP A 69 3.17 -4.67 -14.88
CA TRP A 69 2.31 -4.98 -13.73
C TRP A 69 1.16 -5.91 -14.09
N TYR A 70 0.91 -6.89 -13.23
CA TYR A 70 -0.19 -7.83 -13.34
C TYR A 70 -1.22 -7.59 -12.21
N PRO A 71 -2.51 -7.49 -12.54
CA PRO A 71 -3.55 -7.32 -11.53
C PRO A 71 -3.72 -8.58 -10.70
N THR A 72 -4.02 -8.38 -9.42
CA THR A 72 -4.38 -9.45 -8.47
C THR A 72 -5.59 -8.98 -7.66
N GLY A 73 -6.11 -9.82 -6.75
CA GLY A 73 -7.14 -9.40 -5.80
C GLY A 73 -6.67 -8.40 -4.73
N GLY A 74 -5.37 -8.09 -4.67
CA GLY A 74 -4.77 -7.21 -3.67
C GLY A 74 -3.67 -6.35 -4.27
N PHE A 75 -2.50 -6.35 -3.63
CA PHE A 75 -1.33 -5.72 -4.22
C PHE A 75 -0.93 -6.49 -5.48
N GLY A 76 -0.82 -5.78 -6.60
CA GLY A 76 -0.53 -6.43 -7.87
C GLY A 76 0.87 -7.02 -7.95
N LYS A 77 1.07 -7.91 -8.92
CA LYS A 77 2.33 -8.62 -9.13
C LYS A 77 3.18 -7.88 -10.14
N LEU A 78 4.43 -7.60 -9.79
CA LEU A 78 5.38 -6.96 -10.67
C LEU A 78 5.87 -7.94 -11.75
N ALA A 79 6.14 -7.45 -12.95
CA ALA A 79 6.78 -8.26 -13.99
C ALA A 79 8.25 -8.54 -13.66
N GLU A 80 8.83 -9.57 -14.29
CA GLU A 80 10.21 -9.99 -14.07
C GLU A 80 11.18 -8.84 -14.33
N ASN A 81 12.22 -8.73 -13.50
CA ASN A 81 13.29 -7.72 -13.58
C ASN A 81 12.84 -6.25 -13.53
N CYS A 82 11.57 -5.97 -13.26
CA CYS A 82 11.11 -4.60 -13.01
C CYS A 82 11.37 -4.22 -11.55
N ALA A 83 11.59 -2.94 -11.29
CA ALA A 83 11.77 -2.41 -9.94
C ALA A 83 10.66 -1.41 -9.61
N TRP A 84 10.34 -1.21 -8.32
CA TRP A 84 9.34 -0.23 -7.92
C TRP A 84 9.76 0.56 -6.68
N ALA A 85 9.28 1.79 -6.59
CA ALA A 85 9.50 2.67 -5.45
C ALA A 85 8.22 3.43 -5.08
N ASN A 86 8.01 3.66 -3.78
CA ASN A 86 6.92 4.49 -3.28
C ASN A 86 7.12 5.95 -3.70
N ILE A 87 6.07 6.58 -4.21
CA ILE A 87 6.07 8.02 -4.46
C ILE A 87 5.90 8.73 -3.12
N ARG A 88 6.97 9.33 -2.60
CA ARG A 88 6.88 10.22 -1.45
C ARG A 88 6.22 11.52 -1.93
N ARG A 89 5.20 11.99 -1.22
CA ARG A 89 4.73 13.37 -1.36
C ARG A 89 5.79 14.26 -0.70
N THR A 90 6.84 14.62 -1.42
CA THR A 90 7.65 15.78 -1.03
C THR A 90 6.77 17.00 -1.20
N ILE A 91 6.29 17.53 -0.09
CA ILE A 91 5.83 18.92 -0.02
C ILE A 91 7.15 19.71 0.06
N ASN A 92 7.39 20.58 -0.93
CA ASN A 92 8.54 21.49 -0.93
C ASN A 92 8.57 22.33 0.35
#